data_AF-A0A254R9A3-F1
#
_entry.id   AF-A0A254R9A3-F1
#
_cell.length_a   1.000
_cell.length_b   1.000
_cell.length_c   1.000
_cell.angle_alpha   90.00
_cell.angle_beta   90.00
_cell.angle_gamma   90.00
#
_symmetry.space_group_name_H-M   'P 1'
#
loop_
_entity.id
_entity.type
_entity.pdbx_description
1 polymer ?
#
loop_
_entity_poly.entity_id
_entity_poly.type
_entity_poly.pdbx_seq_one_letter_code
_entity_poly.pdbx_strand_id
1 'polypeptide(L)'
;MRHTTLVATLAILLGSTSVQAATGHACTFQGGKPGEANAEGNVGPFQTNGNEYKAEGETIRAAAKDARLACTAGEPLGAQGCLFNGCVDLAAADTTTTAPKN
;
A
#
# COMPACT_ATOMS: atom_id res chain seq x y z
N MET A 1 -62.12 -15.79 -18.09
CA MET A 1 -61.16 -15.32 -19.12
C MET A 1 -61.24 -13.81 -19.22
N ARG A 2 -60.21 -13.11 -18.73
CA ARG A 2 -59.95 -11.69 -19.02
C ARG A 2 -58.44 -11.50 -19.00
N HIS A 3 -57.88 -11.36 -20.20
CA HIS A 3 -56.51 -10.89 -20.43
C HIS A 3 -56.45 -9.39 -20.13
N THR A 4 -55.37 -8.88 -19.52
CA THR A 4 -54.39 -8.01 -20.18
C THR A 4 -53.34 -7.49 -19.19
N THR A 5 -52.11 -7.52 -19.68
CA THR A 5 -50.81 -7.03 -19.18
C THR A 5 -50.78 -5.55 -18.86
N LEU A 6 -49.99 -5.16 -17.84
CA LEU A 6 -49.26 -3.90 -17.81
C LEU A 6 -47.90 -4.11 -17.12
N VAL A 7 -46.84 -3.97 -17.91
CA VAL A 7 -45.44 -3.84 -17.48
C VAL A 7 -45.25 -2.44 -16.93
N ALA A 8 -44.67 -2.30 -15.74
CA ALA A 8 -44.11 -1.04 -15.26
C ALA A 8 -42.67 -1.29 -14.81
N THR A 9 -41.76 -0.85 -15.67
CA THR A 9 -40.31 -0.71 -15.43
C THR A 9 -40.07 0.15 -14.19
N LEU A 10 -39.57 -0.45 -13.12
CA LEU A 10 -38.99 0.30 -12.02
C LEU A 10 -37.49 0.45 -12.31
N ALA A 11 -37.10 1.69 -12.61
CA ALA A 11 -35.72 2.10 -12.82
C ALA A 11 -34.89 1.69 -11.59
N ILE A 12 -34.01 0.71 -11.76
CA ILE A 12 -32.95 0.45 -10.79
C ILE A 12 -32.01 1.63 -10.94
N LEU A 13 -32.07 2.52 -9.95
CA LEU A 13 -31.10 3.58 -9.70
C LEU A 13 -29.73 2.89 -9.65
N LEU A 14 -28.96 2.93 -10.74
CA LEU A 14 -27.53 2.70 -10.68
C LEU A 14 -26.99 3.86 -9.85
N GLY A 15 -26.93 3.65 -8.54
CA GLY A 15 -26.12 4.45 -7.65
C GLY A 15 -24.72 4.38 -8.20
N SER A 16 -24.30 5.43 -8.89
CA SER A 16 -22.91 5.69 -9.17
C SER A 16 -22.24 5.82 -7.80
N THR A 17 -21.78 4.70 -7.23
CA THR A 17 -20.72 4.73 -6.24
C THR A 17 -19.54 5.28 -7.02
N SER A 18 -19.39 6.60 -6.99
CA SER A 18 -18.11 7.22 -7.28
C SER A 18 -17.15 6.53 -6.33
N VAL A 19 -16.43 5.54 -6.84
CA VAL A 19 -15.23 5.03 -6.20
C VAL A 19 -14.31 6.24 -6.21
N GLN A 20 -14.39 7.04 -5.14
CA GLN A 20 -13.32 7.96 -4.80
C GLN A 20 -12.11 7.05 -4.76
N ALA A 21 -11.25 7.15 -5.77
CA ALA A 21 -9.98 6.48 -5.71
C ALA A 21 -9.30 7.05 -4.46
N ALA A 22 -9.26 6.25 -3.38
CA ALA A 22 -8.54 6.62 -2.19
C ALA A 22 -7.10 6.79 -2.64
N THR A 23 -6.62 8.04 -2.65
CA THR A 23 -5.20 8.34 -2.82
C THR A 23 -4.52 7.74 -1.59
N GLY A 24 -4.03 6.51 -1.73
CA GLY A 24 -3.34 5.82 -0.66
C GLY A 24 -1.90 6.27 -0.59
N HIS A 25 -1.24 5.98 0.52
CA HIS A 25 0.20 6.12 0.66
C HIS A 25 0.79 4.76 1.01
N ALA A 26 1.95 4.45 0.46
CA ALA A 26 2.77 3.31 0.84
C ALA A 26 4.01 3.80 1.56
N CYS A 27 4.30 3.26 2.73
CA CYS A 27 5.52 3.55 3.47
C CYS A 27 6.35 2.28 3.66
N THR A 28 7.67 2.43 3.59
CA THR A 28 8.61 1.32 3.63
C THR A 28 9.66 1.51 4.73
N PHE A 29 9.92 0.44 5.46
CA PHE A 29 11.06 0.27 6.36
C PHE A 29 11.95 -0.86 5.87
N GLN A 30 13.26 -0.72 6.06
CA GLN A 30 14.25 -1.79 5.85
C GLN A 30 14.71 -2.35 7.19
N GLY A 31 14.79 -3.69 7.25
CA GLY A 31 15.38 -4.42 8.36
C GLY A 31 16.91 -4.39 8.32
N GLY A 32 17.55 -4.59 9.46
CA GLY A 32 19.00 -4.61 9.55
C GLY A 32 19.56 -4.35 10.94
N LYS A 33 20.85 -4.03 11.01
CA LYS A 33 21.53 -3.70 12.27
C LYS A 33 22.40 -2.45 12.13
N PRO A 34 22.31 -1.52 13.09
CA PRO A 34 23.24 -0.40 13.17
C PRO A 34 24.64 -0.88 13.60
N GLY A 35 25.68 -0.32 13.00
CA GLY A 35 27.08 -0.57 13.41
C GLY A 35 27.61 -1.97 13.12
N GLU A 36 26.90 -2.79 12.35
CA GLU A 36 27.41 -4.08 11.87
C GLU A 36 28.41 -3.85 10.72
N ALA A 37 29.42 -4.71 10.62
CA ALA A 37 30.36 -4.71 9.50
C ALA A 37 29.74 -5.46 8.32
N ASN A 38 29.92 -4.95 7.10
CA ASN A 38 29.58 -5.70 5.90
C ASN A 38 30.58 -6.85 5.67
N ALA A 39 30.38 -7.64 4.61
CA ALA A 39 31.26 -8.78 4.28
C ALA A 39 32.73 -8.38 3.99
N GLU A 40 32.99 -7.10 3.75
CA GLU A 40 34.33 -6.54 3.47
C GLU A 40 34.96 -5.92 4.73
N GLY A 41 34.28 -5.98 5.88
CA GLY A 41 34.73 -5.38 7.14
C GLY A 41 34.41 -3.89 7.28
N ASN A 42 33.68 -3.29 6.32
CA ASN A 42 33.31 -1.89 6.38
C ASN A 42 32.11 -1.69 7.31
N VAL A 43 32.28 -0.84 8.32
CA VAL A 43 31.20 -0.45 9.24
C VAL A 43 30.51 0.79 8.70
N GLY A 44 29.29 0.61 8.20
CA GLY A 44 28.39 1.70 7.81
C GLY A 44 27.47 2.11 8.96
N PRO A 45 26.71 3.22 8.78
CA PRO A 45 25.75 3.66 9.79
C PRO A 45 24.63 2.63 10.05
N PHE A 46 24.28 1.84 9.03
CA PHE A 46 23.29 0.77 9.10
C PHE A 46 23.60 -0.29 8.05
N GLN A 47 23.59 -1.57 8.43
CA GLN A 47 23.67 -2.69 7.48
C GLN A 47 22.28 -3.27 7.32
N THR A 48 21.78 -3.29 6.09
CA THR A 48 20.48 -3.87 5.78
C THR A 48 20.60 -5.39 5.70
N ASN A 49 19.56 -6.11 6.15
CA ASN A 49 19.50 -7.58 6.06
C ASN A 49 18.71 -8.07 4.83
N GLY A 50 18.20 -7.16 4.01
CA GLY A 50 17.37 -7.45 2.83
C GLY A 50 15.88 -7.60 3.12
N ASN A 51 15.43 -7.53 4.38
CA ASN A 51 14.01 -7.52 4.70
C ASN A 51 13.40 -6.15 4.44
N GLU A 52 12.26 -6.15 3.74
CA GLU A 52 11.47 -4.95 3.50
C GLU A 52 10.10 -5.08 4.18
N TYR A 53 9.70 -4.03 4.89
CA TYR A 53 8.41 -3.93 5.57
C TYR A 53 7.64 -2.75 4.97
N LYS A 54 6.65 -3.07 4.15
CA LYS A 54 5.79 -2.10 3.49
C LYS A 54 4.38 -2.18 4.06
N ALA A 55 3.76 -1.02 4.31
CA ALA A 55 2.33 -0.94 4.59
C ALA A 55 1.71 0.22 3.82
N GLU A 56 0.42 0.09 3.54
CA GLU A 56 -0.38 1.07 2.80
C GLU A 56 -1.46 1.63 3.72
N GLY A 57 -1.84 2.89 3.52
CA GLY A 57 -2.85 3.54 4.33
C GLY A 57 -3.37 4.82 3.70
N GLU A 58 -4.55 5.25 4.14
CA GLU A 58 -5.20 6.49 3.65
C GLU A 58 -4.38 7.75 3.96
N THR A 59 -3.49 7.69 4.96
CA THR A 59 -2.55 8.76 5.27
C THR A 59 -1.14 8.20 5.40
N ILE A 60 -0.13 9.02 5.09
CA ILE A 60 1.29 8.71 5.36
C ILE A 60 1.49 8.25 6.79
N ARG A 61 0.80 8.87 7.76
CA ARG A 61 0.91 8.52 9.17
C ARG A 61 0.43 7.09 9.44
N ALA A 62 -0.70 6.70 8.88
CA ALA A 62 -1.24 5.34 9.04
C ALA A 62 -0.30 4.32 8.40
N ALA A 63 0.09 4.55 7.15
CA ALA A 63 1.01 3.69 6.42
C ALA A 63 2.37 3.54 7.15
N ALA A 64 2.97 4.64 7.60
CA ALA A 64 4.25 4.61 8.32
C ALA A 64 4.15 3.92 9.69
N LYS A 65 3.04 4.12 10.41
CA LYS A 65 2.80 3.46 11.70
C LYS A 65 2.73 1.94 11.51
N ASP A 66 1.95 1.48 10.54
CA ASP A 66 1.73 0.06 10.33
C ASP A 66 2.98 -0.63 9.78
N ALA A 67 3.70 0.02 8.85
CA ALA A 67 4.98 -0.46 8.35
C ALA A 67 6.04 -0.55 9.48
N ARG A 68 6.08 0.45 10.36
CA ARG A 68 6.98 0.45 11.53
C ARG A 68 6.64 -0.68 12.51
N LEU A 69 5.36 -0.91 12.78
CA LEU A 69 4.91 -1.98 13.67
C LEU A 69 5.28 -3.34 13.10
N ALA A 70 5.07 -3.55 11.79
CA ALA A 70 5.47 -4.77 11.10
C ALA A 70 6.98 -5.00 11.18
N CYS A 71 7.79 -3.96 10.89
CA CYS A 71 9.24 -4.04 11.01
C CYS A 71 9.68 -4.37 12.46
N THR A 72 9.13 -3.65 13.44
CA THR A 72 9.49 -3.84 14.86
C THR A 72 9.15 -5.25 15.35
N ALA A 73 8.08 -5.85 14.84
CA ALA A 73 7.71 -7.22 15.16
C ALA A 73 8.53 -8.27 14.40
N GLY A 74 9.02 -7.94 13.20
CA GLY A 74 9.80 -8.84 12.35
C GLY A 74 11.31 -8.85 12.64
N GLU A 75 11.85 -7.77 13.19
CA GLU A 75 13.28 -7.61 13.39
C GLU A 75 13.73 -8.04 14.81
N PRO A 76 14.83 -8.82 14.96
CA PRO A 76 15.31 -9.29 16.26
C PRO A 76 15.70 -8.17 17.23
N LEU A 77 16.12 -7.02 16.70
CA LEU A 77 16.47 -5.83 17.48
C LEU A 77 15.25 -4.93 17.77
N GLY A 78 14.04 -5.38 17.42
CA GLY A 78 12.83 -4.57 17.47
C GLY A 78 12.99 -3.28 16.68
N ALA A 79 12.58 -2.16 17.28
CA ALA A 79 12.61 -0.87 16.61
C ALA A 79 14.02 -0.38 16.24
N GLN A 80 15.08 -0.90 16.89
CA GLN A 80 16.46 -0.55 16.57
C GLN A 80 16.95 -1.18 15.26
N GLY A 81 16.31 -2.28 14.83
CA GLY A 81 16.59 -2.95 13.56
C GLY A 81 15.82 -2.37 12.38
N CYS A 82 15.11 -1.25 12.56
CA CYS A 82 14.20 -0.69 11.56
C CYS A 82 14.70 0.66 11.05
N LEU A 83 15.09 0.71 9.78
CA LEU A 83 15.45 1.94 9.08
C LEU A 83 14.27 2.41 8.23
N PHE A 84 13.81 3.64 8.43
CA PHE A 84 12.78 4.22 7.56
C PHE A 84 13.38 4.56 6.19
N ASN A 85 12.76 4.04 5.11
CA ASN A 85 13.22 4.26 3.75
C ASN A 85 12.48 5.41 3.05
N GLY A 86 11.18 5.54 3.30
CA GLY A 86 10.36 6.59 2.70
C GLY A 86 8.90 6.22 2.57
N CYS A 87 8.11 7.16 2.04
CA CYS A 87 6.72 6.93 1.65
C CYS A 87 6.49 7.47 0.23
N VAL A 88 5.57 6.81 -0.50
CA VAL A 88 5.15 7.20 -1.85
C VAL A 88 3.64 7.28 -1.92
N ASP A 89 3.14 8.16 -2.79
CA ASP A 89 1.72 8.24 -3.12
C ASP A 89 1.35 7.09 -4.06
N LEU A 90 0.29 6.38 -3.71
CA LEU A 90 -0.35 5.38 -4.56
C LEU A 90 -1.41 6.10 -5.36
N ALA A 91 -1.04 6.56 -6.55
CA ALA A 91 -2.04 7.00 -7.53
C ALA A 91 -2.97 5.82 -7.84
N ALA A 92 -4.25 6.11 -8.01
CA ALA A 92 -5.22 5.15 -8.52
C ALA A 92 -4.60 4.42 -9.71
N ALA A 93 -4.54 3.08 -9.67
CA ALA A 93 -4.09 2.30 -10.81
C ALA A 93 -4.86 2.79 -12.04
N ASP A 94 -4.15 3.49 -12.92
CA ASP A 94 -4.74 4.15 -14.06
C ASP A 94 -5.28 3.05 -14.98
N THR A 95 -6.59 2.84 -14.94
CA THR A 95 -7.31 2.00 -15.89
C THR A 95 -7.33 2.70 -17.25
N THR A 96 -6.16 2.91 -17.82
CA THR A 96 -6.01 3.23 -19.23
C THR A 96 -5.57 1.95 -19.95
N THR A 97 -6.41 0.91 -19.86
CA THR A 97 -6.60 -0.01 -20.99
C THR A 97 -7.43 0.75 -22.02
N THR A 98 -6.80 1.66 -22.76
CA THR A 98 -7.33 2.08 -24.05
C THR A 98 -6.49 1.39 -25.10
N ALA A 99 -6.96 0.22 -25.52
CA ALA A 99 -6.48 -0.41 -26.74
C ALA A 99 -6.56 0.60 -27.90
N PRO A 100 -5.49 0.86 -28.65
CA PRO A 100 -5.66 1.55 -29.92
C PRO A 100 -6.37 0.61 -30.89
N LYS A 101 -7.65 0.92 -31.16
CA LYS A 101 -8.29 0.57 -32.42
C LYS A 101 -7.69 1.46 -33.51
N ASN A 102 -6.82 0.88 -34.34
CA ASN A 102 -6.95 0.81 -35.80
C ASN A 102 -5.64 0.34 -36.42
#